data_AF-A0A2D8PPJ6-F1
#
_entry.id   AF-A0A2D8PPJ6-F1
#
_cell.length_a   1.000
_cell.length_b   1.000
_cell.length_c   1.000
_cell.angle_alpha   90.00
_cell.angle_beta   90.00
_cell.angle_gamma   90.00
#
_symmetry.space_group_name_H-M   'P 1'
#
loop_
_entity.id
_entity.type
_entity.pdbx_description
1 polymer ?
#
loop_
_entity_poly.entity_id
_entity_poly.type
_entity_poly.pdbx_seq_one_letter_code
_entity_poly.pdbx_strand_id
1 'polypeptide(L)'
;MVGTGDEKAPSTQDFHCVPRKWCRPITSPPRLIWDDAGTGGRDGAVWQAGSFGLMIATQGHNPPTSELLELASQRFMLGDDSCNVWLPPGLFGNPTDTIPENSESNDLIGK
;
A
#
# COMPACT_ATOMS: atom_id res chain seq x y z
N MET A 1 -19.57 -0.26 11.69
CA MET A 1 -19.97 -0.41 10.28
C MET A 1 -21.25 0.37 10.08
N VAL A 2 -21.32 1.22 9.04
CA VAL A 2 -22.53 1.95 8.68
C VAL A 2 -22.93 1.45 7.30
N GLY A 3 -24.09 0.81 7.23
CA GLY A 3 -24.69 0.36 5.97
C GLY A 3 -25.77 1.34 5.53
N THR A 4 -26.05 1.35 4.23
CA THR A 4 -27.22 2.04 3.67
C THR A 4 -28.26 0.99 3.28
N GLY A 5 -29.55 1.35 3.32
CA GLY A 5 -30.62 0.48 2.80
C GLY A 5 -30.81 0.58 1.29
N ASP A 6 -29.99 1.39 0.61
CA ASP A 6 -30.00 1.55 -0.84
C ASP A 6 -29.07 0.48 -1.46
N GLU A 7 -29.52 -0.15 -2.55
CA GLU A 7 -28.75 -1.12 -3.33
C GLU A 7 -27.71 -0.44 -4.24
N LYS A 8 -27.72 0.90 -4.30
CA LYS A 8 -26.75 1.66 -5.07
C LYS A 8 -25.31 1.39 -4.61
N ALA A 9 -24.53 0.77 -5.49
CA ALA A 9 -23.11 0.55 -5.29
C ALA A 9 -22.34 1.88 -5.09
N PRO A 10 -21.22 1.86 -4.33
CA PRO A 10 -20.36 3.03 -4.20
C PRO A 10 -19.78 3.46 -5.55
N SER A 11 -19.44 4.75 -5.68
CA SER A 11 -18.81 5.24 -6.89
C SER A 11 -17.43 4.62 -7.05
N THR A 12 -17.03 4.31 -8.29
CA THR A 12 -15.67 3.85 -8.59
C THR A 12 -14.61 4.93 -8.35
N GLN A 13 -15.03 6.18 -8.15
CA GLN A 13 -14.16 7.30 -7.78
C GLN A 13 -13.92 7.39 -6.27
N ASP A 14 -14.68 6.65 -5.44
CA ASP A 14 -14.53 6.67 -3.98
C ASP A 14 -13.46 5.67 -3.51
N PHE A 15 -13.02 4.77 -4.39
CA PHE A 15 -12.09 3.69 -4.11
C PHE A 15 -11.01 3.58 -5.19
N HIS A 16 -9.75 3.45 -4.79
CA HIS A 16 -8.63 3.30 -5.71
C HIS A 16 -7.76 2.10 -5.32
N CYS A 17 -7.33 1.34 -6.33
CA CYS A 17 -6.29 0.33 -6.17
C CYS A 17 -4.92 1.01 -6.05
N VAL A 18 -4.01 0.42 -5.28
CA VAL A 18 -2.64 0.90 -5.12
C VAL A 18 -1.63 -0.08 -5.76
N PRO A 19 -0.51 0.41 -6.31
CA PRO A 19 0.59 -0.42 -6.78
C PRO A 19 1.08 -1.39 -5.69
N ARG A 20 1.31 -2.66 -6.05
CA ARG A 20 1.82 -3.68 -5.12
C ARG A 20 3.14 -3.29 -4.45
N LYS A 21 4.00 -2.53 -5.14
CA LYS A 21 5.27 -2.00 -4.61
C LYS A 21 5.10 -1.04 -3.41
N TRP A 22 3.91 -0.48 -3.22
CA TRP A 22 3.59 0.36 -2.07
C TRP A 22 3.02 -0.42 -0.89
N CYS A 23 2.82 -1.72 -1.07
CA CYS A 23 2.26 -2.60 -0.06
C CYS A 23 3.32 -3.50 0.58
N ARG A 24 3.02 -3.98 1.78
CA ARG A 24 3.78 -5.01 2.50
C ARG A 24 2.84 -6.08 3.06
N PRO A 25 3.33 -7.29 3.33
CA PRO A 25 2.53 -8.32 4.00
C PRO A 25 2.10 -7.89 5.40
N ILE A 26 0.84 -8.20 5.76
CA ILE A 26 0.34 -8.04 7.12
C ILE A 26 0.87 -9.20 7.97
N THR A 27 1.49 -8.87 9.10
CA THR A 27 2.03 -9.87 10.04
C THR A 27 1.09 -10.17 11.20
N SER A 28 0.18 -9.25 11.52
CA SER A 28 -0.82 -9.41 12.58
C SER A 28 -1.99 -10.30 12.12
N PRO A 29 -2.51 -11.20 12.97
CA PRO A 29 -3.68 -11.98 12.62
C PRO A 29 -4.92 -11.07 12.44
N PRO A 30 -5.81 -11.39 11.48
CA PRO A 30 -7.05 -10.67 11.31
C PRO A 30 -7.98 -10.89 12.51
N ARG A 31 -8.73 -9.84 12.88
CA ARG A 31 -9.71 -9.87 13.97
C ARG A 31 -11.12 -9.93 13.39
N LEU A 32 -11.92 -10.91 13.80
CA LEU A 32 -13.33 -10.98 13.42
C LEU A 32 -14.10 -9.78 14.00
N ILE A 33 -14.81 -9.06 13.14
CA ILE A 33 -15.66 -7.92 13.53
C ILE A 33 -17.13 -8.30 13.45
N TRP A 34 -17.50 -9.09 12.46
CA TRP A 34 -18.89 -9.50 12.23
C TRP A 34 -18.94 -10.78 11.39
N ASP A 35 -19.91 -11.64 11.64
CA ASP A 35 -20.29 -12.78 10.80
C ASP A 35 -21.81 -12.81 10.62
N ASP A 36 -22.27 -13.54 9.61
CA ASP A 36 -23.68 -13.72 9.31
C ASP A 36 -24.31 -14.90 10.10
N ALA A 37 -23.65 -15.37 11.16
CA ALA A 37 -24.09 -16.52 11.93
C ALA A 37 -25.49 -16.30 12.52
N GLY A 38 -26.41 -17.23 12.23
CA GLY A 38 -27.82 -17.13 12.64
C GLY A 38 -28.71 -16.37 11.65
N THR A 39 -28.19 -15.94 10.50
CA THR A 39 -28.99 -15.42 9.38
C THR A 39 -29.20 -16.50 8.32
N GLY A 40 -30.33 -16.48 7.60
CA GLY A 40 -30.65 -17.45 6.55
C GLY A 40 -29.99 -17.17 5.19
N GLY A 41 -28.92 -16.37 5.18
CA GLY A 41 -28.28 -15.82 3.98
C GLY A 41 -27.13 -16.66 3.44
N ARG A 42 -26.33 -16.05 2.55
CA ARG A 42 -25.03 -16.61 2.13
C ARG A 42 -24.00 -16.32 3.19
N ASP A 43 -23.20 -17.34 3.48
CA ASP A 43 -22.17 -17.33 4.48
C ASP A 43 -21.12 -16.23 4.24
N GLY A 44 -20.90 -15.39 5.24
CA GLY A 44 -20.04 -14.23 5.11
C GLY A 44 -19.51 -13.73 6.45
N ALA A 45 -18.26 -13.31 6.46
CA ALA A 45 -17.64 -12.68 7.62
C ALA A 45 -16.82 -11.45 7.20
N VAL A 46 -16.72 -10.50 8.14
CA VAL A 46 -15.96 -9.27 7.99
C VAL A 46 -14.90 -9.22 9.07
N TRP A 47 -13.67 -9.02 8.63
CA TRP A 47 -12.46 -9.05 9.44
C TRP A 47 -11.77 -7.70 9.38
N GLN A 48 -11.11 -7.32 10.46
CA GLN A 48 -10.19 -6.20 10.50
C GLN A 48 -8.75 -6.72 10.40
N ALA A 49 -7.91 -6.12 9.56
CA ALA A 49 -6.51 -6.47 9.45
C ALA A 49 -5.60 -5.25 9.22
N GLY A 50 -4.32 -5.44 9.57
CA GLY A 50 -3.27 -4.45 9.35
C GLY A 50 -3.32 -3.28 10.32
N SER A 51 -2.27 -2.48 10.26
CA SER A 51 -2.05 -1.29 11.10
C SER A 51 -3.04 -0.15 10.81
N PHE A 52 -3.59 -0.11 9.59
CA PHE A 52 -4.62 0.85 9.20
C PHE A 52 -6.04 0.43 9.60
N GLY A 53 -6.21 -0.78 10.13
CA GLY A 53 -7.52 -1.30 10.53
C GLY A 53 -8.50 -1.44 9.37
N LEU A 54 -8.00 -1.76 8.17
CA LEU A 54 -8.84 -1.98 6.98
C LEU A 54 -9.72 -3.21 7.18
N MET A 55 -10.86 -3.22 6.48
CA MET A 55 -11.84 -4.30 6.54
C MET A 55 -11.69 -5.23 5.34
N ILE A 56 -11.85 -6.53 5.59
CA ILE A 56 -11.78 -7.60 4.60
C ILE A 56 -13.05 -8.43 4.74
N ALA A 57 -13.77 -8.64 3.64
CA ALA A 57 -14.90 -9.56 3.59
C ALA A 57 -14.44 -10.93 3.06
N THR A 58 -14.91 -12.01 3.68
CA THR A 58 -14.68 -13.39 3.24
C THR A 58 -16.00 -14.09 3.01
N GLN A 59 -16.00 -15.05 2.08
CA GLN A 59 -17.06 -16.05 2.02
C GLN A 59 -16.82 -17.09 3.13
N GLY A 60 -17.86 -17.37 3.91
CA GLY A 60 -17.76 -18.22 5.09
C GLY A 60 -17.15 -17.53 6.31
N HIS A 61 -17.02 -18.30 7.39
CA HIS A 61 -16.64 -17.81 8.73
C HIS A 61 -15.17 -18.03 9.09
N ASN A 62 -14.38 -18.55 8.15
CA ASN A 62 -12.95 -18.75 8.35
C ASN A 62 -12.18 -17.45 8.08
N PRO A 63 -11.07 -17.21 8.80
CA PRO A 63 -10.20 -16.08 8.51
C PRO A 63 -9.66 -16.16 7.08
N PRO A 64 -9.37 -15.01 6.44
CA PRO A 64 -8.79 -14.97 5.11
C PRO A 64 -7.45 -15.72 5.08
N THR A 65 -7.33 -16.68 4.14
CA THR A 65 -6.16 -17.57 4.01
C THR A 65 -5.09 -17.04 3.06
N SER A 66 -5.44 -16.09 2.19
CA SER A 66 -4.53 -15.46 1.24
C SER A 66 -3.56 -14.48 1.93
N GLU A 67 -2.40 -14.25 1.30
CA GLU A 67 -1.48 -13.19 1.71
C GLU A 67 -2.20 -11.83 1.73
N LEU A 68 -2.40 -11.29 2.93
CA LEU A 68 -3.00 -9.97 3.10
C LEU A 68 -1.92 -8.91 3.01
N LEU A 69 -2.23 -7.83 2.30
CA LEU A 69 -1.34 -6.71 2.10
C LEU A 69 -1.90 -5.45 2.76
N GLU A 70 -1.02 -4.66 3.36
CA GLU A 70 -1.30 -3.30 3.83
C GLU A 70 -0.35 -2.30 3.17
N LEU A 71 -0.67 -1.01 3.23
CA LEU A 71 0.24 0.04 2.81
C LEU A 71 1.53 0.00 3.65
N ALA A 72 2.68 0.06 3.00
CA ALA A 72 3.97 0.00 3.69
C ALA A 72 4.30 1.28 4.47
N SER A 73 3.67 2.41 4.11
CA SER A 73 3.89 3.73 4.70
C SER A 73 2.58 4.50 4.81
N GLN A 74 2.51 5.41 5.79
CA GLN A 74 1.42 6.38 5.92
C GLN A 74 1.62 7.61 5.02
N ARG A 75 2.83 7.80 4.48
CA ARG A 75 3.19 8.93 3.62
C ARG A 75 3.87 8.41 2.36
N PHE A 76 3.41 8.92 1.23
CA PHE A 76 4.01 8.69 -0.08
C PHE A 76 4.45 10.06 -0.61
N MET A 77 5.71 10.14 -1.04
CA MET A 77 6.25 11.33 -1.68
C MET A 77 6.09 11.15 -3.18
N LEU A 78 5.69 12.21 -3.89
CA LEU A 78 5.72 12.24 -5.34
C LEU A 78 7.19 12.32 -5.77
N GLY A 79 7.84 11.16 -5.91
CA GLY A 79 9.17 11.08 -6.48
C GLY A 79 9.09 11.22 -8.00
N ASP A 80 10.03 11.94 -8.59
CA ASP A 80 10.27 11.86 -10.02
C ASP A 80 10.69 10.41 -10.32
N ASP A 81 10.11 9.77 -11.35
CA ASP A 81 10.24 8.32 -11.62
C ASP A 81 11.70 7.87 -11.89
N SER A 82 12.66 8.81 -11.92
CA SER A 82 14.09 8.59 -12.12
C SER A 82 14.85 8.06 -10.89
N CYS A 83 14.30 8.14 -9.68
CA CYS A 83 15.05 7.81 -8.45
C CYS A 83 14.29 6.89 -7.48
N ASN A 84 13.91 5.69 -7.93
CA ASN A 84 13.44 4.62 -7.02
C ASN A 84 14.53 3.57 -6.78
N VAL A 85 15.58 3.95 -6.04
CA VAL A 85 16.41 2.99 -5.30
C VAL A 85 15.94 3.04 -3.85
N TRP A 86 15.55 1.90 -3.30
CA TRP A 86 15.21 1.75 -1.89
C TRP A 86 16.46 2.07 -1.07
N LEU A 87 16.62 3.31 -0.61
CA LEU A 87 17.72 3.66 0.27
C LEU A 87 17.38 3.18 1.69
N PRO A 88 18.30 2.47 2.36
CA PRO A 88 18.10 2.06 3.74
C PRO A 88 17.95 3.28 4.67
N PRO A 89 17.30 3.12 5.84
CA PRO A 89 17.12 4.22 6.78
C PRO A 89 18.49 4.76 7.24
N GLY A 90 18.78 6.03 6.92
CA GLY A 90 20.04 6.70 7.30
C GLY A 90 20.67 7.58 6.21
N LEU A 91 20.22 7.48 4.96
CA LEU A 91 20.70 8.29 3.83
C LEU A 91 19.65 9.32 3.40
N PHE A 92 19.26 10.22 4.31
CA PHE A 92 18.70 11.50 3.87
C PHE A 92 19.88 12.37 3.42
N GLY A 93 20.23 12.29 2.13
CA GLY A 93 21.13 13.26 1.51
C GLY A 93 20.50 14.65 1.59
N ASN A 94 21.25 15.62 2.10
CA ASN A 94 20.82 17.02 2.07
C ASN A 94 20.65 17.47 0.61
N PRO A 95 19.61 18.26 0.29
CA PRO A 95 19.33 18.72 -1.07
C PRO A 95 20.33 19.77 -1.61
N THR A 96 21.55 19.83 -1.08
CA THR A 96 22.60 20.81 -1.44
C THR A 96 23.87 20.21 -2.05
N ASP A 97 23.94 18.90 -2.30
CA ASP A 97 25.07 18.35 -3.05
C ASP A 97 24.93 18.69 -4.54
N THR A 98 25.48 19.86 -4.85
CA THR A 98 25.67 20.46 -6.16
C THR A 98 26.31 19.48 -7.14
N ILE A 99 25.70 19.38 -8.31
CA ILE A 99 26.28 18.85 -9.55
C ILE A 99 27.63 19.54 -9.78
N PRO A 100 28.75 18.82 -9.99
CA PRO A 100 29.95 19.46 -10.49
C PRO A 100 29.72 19.79 -11.97
N GLU A 101 29.54 21.07 -12.23
CA GLU A 101 29.52 21.67 -13.56
C GLU A 101 30.93 21.57 -14.16
N ASN A 102 31.05 20.77 -15.22
CA ASN A 102 32.00 20.86 -16.33
C ASN A 102 33.45 21.28 -16.02
N SER A 103 34.35 20.30 -15.95
CA SER A 103 35.75 20.49 -16.36
C SER A 103 36.08 19.52 -17.49
N GLU A 104 35.78 19.92 -18.74
CA GLU A 104 36.43 19.35 -19.91
C GLU A 104 37.92 19.74 -19.86
N SER A 105 38.76 18.86 -19.33
CA SER A 105 40.20 18.94 -19.51
C SER A 105 40.54 18.34 -20.89
N ASN A 106 40.80 19.22 -21.85
CA ASN A 106 41.62 18.90 -23.01
C ASN A 106 42.94 18.29 -22.54
N ASP A 107 43.15 17.01 -22.82
CA ASP A 107 44.45 16.43 -23.08
C ASP A 107 44.24 14.98 -23.47
N LEU A 108 44.40 14.68 -24.76
CA LEU A 108 44.87 13.41 -25.32
C LEU A 108 44.67 13.48 -26.85
N ILE A 109 45.73 13.87 -27.56
CA ILE A 109 46.25 13.16 -28.74
C ILE A 109 47.68 13.68 -28.93
N GLY A 110 48.64 12.82 -28.58
CA GLY A 110 49.96 12.89 -29.16
C GLY A 110 49.94 12.22 -30.53
N LYS A 111 50.42 12.93 -31.55
CA LYS A 111 51.35 12.49 -32.61
C LYS A 111 51.49 13.58 -33.68
#